data_AF-A0A8T7ES35-F1
#
_entry.id   AF-A0A8T7ES35-F1
#
_cell.length_a   1.000
_cell.length_b   1.000
_cell.length_c   1.000
_cell.angle_alpha   90.00
_cell.angle_beta   90.00
_cell.angle_gamma   90.00
#
_symmetry.space_group_name_H-M   'P 1'
#
loop_
_entity.id
_entity.type
_entity.pdbx_description
1 polymer ?
#
loop_
_entity_poly.entity_id
_entity_poly.type
_entity_poly.pdbx_seq_one_letter_code
_entity_poly.pdbx_strand_id
1 'polypeptide(L)'
;MTKNSRFSFALAVILLLAGAVLRAYAIGQVPLGLSQSEIVDLRLTETVRQGSVQVFFALGDEGRETLYPAVIAGLTSILGAGTLIFSWIAFAVGMITLALTYALGRRLYGDLAGLAALGFLAVTWWPVLLSRSVGRETVLPILVTSVLLALALGLPVYGPRRPASSQTAAFAGLGVAVAIGIYLHPFGLVVGLLTLQVRRFLHGVRPAAFDRPDPPFHRIHRPACADLRRALPAERDESTASERGRAPRLRLNIRPDTGLGTRLQQRHGPRPAR
;
A
#
# COMPACT_ATOMS: atom_id res chain seq x y z
N MET A 1 -1.83 16.11 17.53
CA MET A 1 -2.48 16.80 16.38
C MET A 1 -3.34 15.78 15.65
N THR A 2 -4.65 15.77 15.92
CA THR A 2 -5.61 14.77 15.40
C THR A 2 -5.89 15.03 13.92
N LYS A 3 -5.26 14.23 13.05
CA LYS A 3 -5.33 14.45 11.61
C LYS A 3 -6.63 13.88 11.04
N ASN A 4 -7.52 14.74 10.54
CA ASN A 4 -8.71 14.30 9.81
C ASN A 4 -8.28 13.48 8.57
N SER A 5 -8.41 12.15 8.63
CA SER A 5 -7.98 11.23 7.58
C SER A 5 -8.55 11.60 6.19
N ARG A 6 -9.78 12.12 6.16
CA ARG A 6 -10.43 12.61 4.93
C ARG A 6 -9.72 13.82 4.31
N PHE A 7 -9.13 14.71 5.12
CA PHE A 7 -8.36 15.86 4.64
C PHE A 7 -6.99 15.42 4.10
N SER A 8 -6.28 14.51 4.79
CA SER A 8 -5.07 13.87 4.24
C SER A 8 -5.32 13.25 2.87
N PHE A 9 -6.44 12.53 2.73
CA PHE A 9 -6.80 11.86 1.49
C PHE A 9 -7.18 12.85 0.38
N ALA A 10 -8.03 13.84 0.67
CA ALA A 10 -8.40 14.88 -0.28
C ALA A 10 -7.17 15.64 -0.81
N LEU A 11 -6.24 16.01 0.08
CA LEU A 11 -4.99 16.67 -0.33
C LEU A 11 -4.09 15.76 -1.18
N ALA A 12 -4.01 14.46 -0.87
CA ALA A 12 -3.29 13.50 -1.70
C ALA A 12 -3.90 13.39 -3.11
N VAL A 13 -5.23 13.34 -3.22
CA VAL A 13 -5.94 13.32 -4.51
C VAL A 13 -5.72 14.62 -5.29
N ILE A 14 -5.79 15.78 -4.63
CA ILE A 14 -5.52 17.08 -5.28
C ILE A 14 -4.08 17.15 -5.80
N LEU A 15 -3.09 16.70 -5.02
CA LEU A 15 -1.69 16.65 -5.47
C LEU A 15 -1.48 15.66 -6.62
N LEU A 16 -2.17 14.51 -6.60
CA LEU A 16 -2.14 13.53 -7.69
C LEU A 16 -2.75 14.10 -8.98
N LEU A 17 -3.88 14.81 -8.87
CA LEU A 17 -4.53 15.49 -10.00
C LEU A 17 -3.69 16.65 -10.54
N ALA A 18 -3.07 17.46 -9.67
CA ALA A 18 -2.14 18.51 -10.09
C ALA A 18 -0.92 17.91 -10.81
N GLY A 19 -0.34 16.83 -10.27
CA GLY A 19 0.75 16.09 -10.90
C GLY A 19 0.36 15.45 -12.23
N ALA A 20 -0.90 15.00 -12.37
CA ALA A 20 -1.47 14.49 -13.61
C ALA A 20 -1.65 15.61 -14.65
N VAL A 21 -2.27 16.74 -14.28
CA VAL A 21 -2.45 17.89 -15.17
C VAL A 21 -1.10 18.42 -15.67
N LEU A 22 -0.09 18.56 -14.80
CA LEU A 22 1.25 18.98 -15.20
C LEU A 22 1.91 18.02 -16.20
N ARG A 23 1.64 16.70 -16.10
CA ARG A 23 2.18 15.70 -17.03
C ARG A 23 1.38 15.62 -18.33
N ALA A 24 0.06 15.75 -18.25
CA ALA A 24 -0.88 15.72 -19.38
C ALA A 24 -0.84 17.00 -20.24
N TYR A 25 -0.53 18.15 -19.61
CA TYR A 25 -0.43 19.43 -20.31
C TYR A 25 0.67 19.37 -21.39
N ALA A 26 0.26 19.65 -22.63
CA ALA A 26 1.08 19.57 -23.84
C ALA A 26 1.63 18.17 -24.21
N ILE A 27 1.00 17.06 -23.77
CA ILE A 27 1.25 15.73 -24.36
C ILE A 27 1.03 15.81 -25.88
N GLY A 28 2.06 15.43 -26.65
CA GLY A 28 2.04 15.45 -28.12
C GLY A 28 2.43 16.80 -28.75
N GLN A 29 2.67 17.87 -27.98
CA GLN A 29 3.18 19.15 -28.50
C GLN A 29 4.64 19.43 -28.14
N VAL A 30 5.14 18.87 -27.03
CA VAL A 30 6.52 19.04 -26.57
C VAL A 30 7.03 17.71 -26.01
N PRO A 31 8.18 17.15 -26.48
CA PRO A 31 9.12 17.71 -27.45
C PRO A 31 8.67 17.56 -28.93
N LEU A 32 9.10 18.50 -29.77
CA LEU A 32 8.93 18.45 -31.23
C LEU A 32 10.01 17.54 -31.85
N GLY A 33 9.76 16.23 -31.83
CA GLY A 33 10.63 15.21 -32.41
C GLY A 33 11.08 14.17 -31.40
N LEU A 34 11.41 12.98 -31.91
CA LEU A 34 11.89 11.85 -31.12
C LEU A 34 13.39 12.03 -30.80
N SER A 35 13.80 11.72 -29.58
CA SER A 35 15.22 11.72 -29.22
C SER A 35 15.98 10.57 -29.92
N GLN A 36 17.30 10.70 -30.11
CA GLN A 36 18.11 9.62 -30.73
C GLN A 36 17.95 8.28 -29.99
N SER A 37 17.94 8.31 -28.65
CA SER A 37 17.69 7.16 -27.78
C SER A 37 16.30 6.53 -27.99
N GLU A 38 15.27 7.36 -28.21
CA GLU A 38 13.89 6.94 -28.42
C GLU A 38 13.68 6.38 -29.84
N ILE A 39 14.35 6.93 -30.86
CA ILE A 39 14.40 6.36 -32.22
C ILE A 39 15.04 4.97 -32.20
N VAL A 40 16.12 4.79 -31.42
CA VAL A 40 16.76 3.48 -31.22
C VAL A 40 15.79 2.51 -30.54
N ASP A 41 15.19 2.88 -29.41
CA ASP A 41 14.26 2.00 -28.69
C ASP A 41 13.03 1.63 -29.55
N LEU A 42 12.50 2.56 -30.35
CA LEU A 42 11.41 2.31 -31.30
C LEU A 42 11.79 1.33 -32.40
N ARG A 43 13.00 1.44 -32.97
CA ARG A 43 13.52 0.48 -33.96
C ARG A 43 13.65 -0.93 -33.37
N LEU A 44 14.08 -1.04 -32.11
CA LEU A 44 14.16 -2.32 -31.41
C LEU A 44 12.77 -2.89 -31.11
N THR A 45 11.82 -2.07 -30.65
CA THR A 45 10.42 -2.47 -30.50
C THR A 45 9.83 -3.00 -31.80
N GLU A 46 10.10 -2.36 -32.94
CA GLU A 46 9.64 -2.83 -34.25
C GLU A 46 10.33 -4.14 -34.67
N THR A 47 11.64 -4.26 -34.45
CA THR A 47 12.44 -5.47 -34.72
C THR A 47 11.91 -6.67 -33.92
N VAL A 48 11.59 -6.46 -32.65
CA VAL A 48 10.97 -7.45 -31.76
C VAL A 48 9.54 -7.78 -32.21
N ARG A 49 8.75 -6.78 -32.64
CA ARG A 49 7.39 -6.98 -33.17
C ARG A 49 7.37 -7.81 -34.46
N GLN A 50 8.42 -7.70 -35.27
CA GLN A 50 8.63 -8.53 -36.48
C GLN A 50 9.14 -9.95 -36.15
N GLY A 51 9.25 -10.33 -34.87
CA GLY A 51 9.64 -11.66 -34.42
C GLY A 51 11.14 -11.86 -34.21
N SER A 52 11.98 -10.84 -34.44
CA SER A 52 13.41 -10.92 -34.17
C SER A 52 13.70 -10.64 -32.68
N VAL A 53 13.48 -11.65 -31.85
CA VAL A 53 13.74 -11.61 -30.40
C VAL A 53 15.14 -12.15 -30.13
N GLN A 54 16.07 -11.25 -29.83
CA GLN A 54 17.42 -11.59 -29.34
C GLN A 54 17.47 -11.39 -27.82
N VAL A 55 18.46 -11.93 -27.10
CA VAL A 55 18.57 -11.67 -25.63
C VAL A 55 19.15 -10.28 -25.36
N PHE A 56 20.03 -9.82 -26.24
CA PHE A 56 20.76 -8.55 -26.13
C PHE A 56 21.07 -8.07 -27.55
N PHE A 57 20.78 -6.81 -27.85
CA PHE A 57 21.12 -6.20 -29.13
C PHE A 57 22.40 -5.37 -28.99
N ALA A 58 23.43 -5.70 -29.76
CA ALA A 58 24.65 -4.91 -29.86
C ALA A 58 24.50 -3.86 -30.97
N LEU A 59 24.27 -2.60 -30.60
CA LEU A 59 24.13 -1.46 -31.52
C LEU A 59 25.44 -0.69 -31.56
N GLY A 60 26.46 -1.28 -32.20
CA GLY A 60 27.80 -0.70 -32.26
C GLY A 60 28.38 -0.53 -30.85
N ASP A 61 28.55 0.73 -30.44
CA ASP A 61 29.11 1.10 -29.13
C ASP A 61 28.12 0.96 -27.95
N GLU A 62 26.81 0.78 -28.22
CA GLU A 62 25.79 0.60 -27.17
C GLU A 62 25.16 -0.80 -27.13
N GLY A 63 25.12 -1.37 -25.94
CA GLY A 63 24.27 -2.53 -25.62
C GLY A 63 22.84 -2.14 -25.29
N ARG A 64 21.86 -2.93 -25.76
CA ARG A 64 20.43 -2.75 -25.44
C ARG A 64 19.78 -4.08 -25.03
N GLU A 65 19.17 -4.08 -23.84
CA GLU A 65 18.41 -5.21 -23.28
C GLU A 65 17.05 -5.38 -23.98
N THR A 66 16.62 -6.63 -24.24
CA THR A 66 15.40 -6.89 -25.03
C THR A 66 14.08 -6.76 -24.26
N LEU A 67 14.07 -6.89 -22.93
CA LEU A 67 12.82 -6.93 -22.16
C LEU A 67 12.07 -5.59 -22.20
N TYR A 68 12.78 -4.46 -22.23
CA TYR A 68 12.17 -3.14 -22.43
C TYR A 68 11.44 -3.04 -23.80
N PRO A 69 12.10 -3.17 -24.96
CA PRO A 69 11.41 -3.11 -26.25
C PRO A 69 10.37 -4.22 -26.45
N ALA A 70 10.51 -5.39 -25.82
CA ALA A 70 9.52 -6.46 -25.85
C ALA A 70 8.24 -6.15 -25.05
N VAL A 71 8.36 -5.59 -23.84
CA VAL A 71 7.20 -5.12 -23.06
C VAL A 71 6.48 -4.00 -23.80
N ILE A 72 7.24 -3.06 -24.39
CA ILE A 72 6.68 -1.96 -25.18
C ILE A 72 6.02 -2.47 -26.49
N ALA A 73 6.59 -3.48 -27.16
CA ALA A 73 5.98 -4.14 -28.31
C ALA A 73 4.66 -4.85 -27.94
N GLY A 74 4.61 -5.51 -26.78
CA GLY A 74 3.39 -6.14 -26.25
C GLY A 74 2.30 -5.14 -25.85
N LEU A 75 2.67 -3.98 -25.29
CA LEU A 75 1.71 -2.92 -24.98
C LEU A 75 1.17 -2.25 -26.26
N THR A 76 2.04 -1.97 -27.23
CA THR A 76 1.64 -1.32 -28.49
C THR A 76 0.93 -2.24 -29.47
N SER A 77 1.08 -3.56 -29.38
CA SER A 77 0.23 -4.50 -30.14
C SER A 77 -1.22 -4.52 -29.64
N ILE A 78 -1.44 -4.23 -28.35
CA ILE A 78 -2.77 -4.18 -27.72
C ILE A 78 -3.41 -2.79 -27.86
N LEU A 79 -2.67 -1.72 -27.56
CA LEU A 79 -3.19 -0.34 -27.61
C LEU A 79 -3.15 0.29 -29.01
N GLY A 80 -2.36 -0.27 -29.93
CA GLY A 80 -2.11 0.26 -31.27
C GLY A 80 -0.73 0.92 -31.42
N ALA A 81 -0.37 1.22 -32.67
CA ALA A 81 0.89 1.87 -33.01
C ALA A 81 0.71 3.39 -33.19
N GLY A 82 1.53 4.20 -32.50
CA GLY A 82 1.56 5.65 -32.68
C GLY A 82 2.28 6.38 -31.54
N THR A 83 2.95 7.48 -31.86
CA THR A 83 3.72 8.31 -30.89
C THR A 83 2.90 8.73 -29.66
N LEU A 84 1.61 9.03 -29.84
CA LEU A 84 0.68 9.34 -28.74
C LEU A 84 0.53 8.19 -27.74
N ILE A 85 0.57 6.93 -28.19
CA ILE A 85 0.40 5.75 -27.34
C ILE A 85 1.64 5.52 -26.49
N PHE A 86 2.83 5.76 -27.05
CA PHE A 86 4.09 5.80 -26.32
C PHE A 86 4.05 6.85 -25.19
N SER A 87 3.65 8.10 -25.48
CA SER A 87 3.49 9.14 -24.44
C SER A 87 2.44 8.77 -23.38
N TRP A 88 1.34 8.09 -23.76
CA TRP A 88 0.34 7.58 -22.82
C TRP A 88 0.90 6.51 -21.86
N ILE A 89 1.78 5.63 -22.34
CA ILE A 89 2.47 4.64 -21.50
C ILE A 89 3.41 5.35 -20.50
N ALA A 90 4.20 6.33 -20.96
CA ALA A 90 5.06 7.13 -20.07
C ALA A 90 4.25 7.89 -18.99
N PHE A 91 3.11 8.48 -19.38
CA PHE A 91 2.18 9.14 -18.45
C PHE A 91 1.66 8.16 -17.39
N ALA A 92 1.21 6.96 -17.80
CA ALA A 92 0.71 5.94 -16.88
C ALA A 92 1.80 5.47 -15.88
N VAL A 93 3.01 5.23 -16.36
CA VAL A 93 4.18 4.87 -15.52
C VAL A 93 4.50 5.99 -14.51
N GLY A 94 4.49 7.25 -14.95
CA GLY A 94 4.67 8.41 -14.08
C GLY A 94 3.61 8.52 -12.98
N MET A 95 2.34 8.28 -13.32
CA MET A 95 1.23 8.29 -12.36
C MET A 95 1.31 7.16 -11.34
N ILE A 96 1.68 5.94 -11.77
CA ILE A 96 1.91 4.81 -10.85
C ILE A 96 3.08 5.13 -9.90
N THR A 97 4.15 5.74 -10.41
CA THR A 97 5.29 6.18 -9.59
C THR A 97 4.85 7.14 -8.49
N LEU A 98 4.05 8.18 -8.79
CA LEU A 98 3.51 9.11 -7.79
C LEU A 98 2.70 8.39 -6.70
N ALA A 99 1.84 7.45 -7.09
CA ALA A 99 1.04 6.66 -6.16
C ALA A 99 1.90 5.76 -5.24
N LEU A 100 2.93 5.12 -5.80
CA LEU A 100 3.89 4.30 -5.05
C LEU A 100 4.72 5.15 -4.07
N THR A 101 5.21 6.32 -4.49
CA THR A 101 5.95 7.25 -3.62
C THR A 101 5.09 7.75 -2.46
N TYR A 102 3.82 8.09 -2.71
CA TYR A 102 2.88 8.45 -1.64
C TYR A 102 2.67 7.29 -0.65
N ALA A 103 2.42 6.08 -1.16
CA ALA A 103 2.23 4.88 -0.33
C ALA A 103 3.48 4.54 0.50
N LEU A 104 4.67 4.67 -0.09
CA LEU A 104 5.96 4.47 0.57
C LEU A 104 6.19 5.51 1.68
N GLY A 105 6.14 6.80 1.34
CA GLY A 105 6.38 7.89 2.30
C GLY A 105 5.39 7.90 3.45
N ARG A 106 4.10 7.65 3.16
CA ARG A 106 3.05 7.49 4.18
C ARG A 106 3.36 6.36 5.16
N ARG A 107 3.99 5.28 4.69
CA ARG A 107 4.20 4.06 5.47
C ARG A 107 5.50 4.03 6.27
N LEU A 108 6.55 4.72 5.81
CA LEU A 108 7.79 4.85 6.58
C LEU A 108 7.73 6.00 7.59
N TYR A 109 7.11 7.13 7.22
CA TYR A 109 7.24 8.40 7.96
C TYR A 109 5.88 9.06 8.27
N GLY A 110 4.77 8.39 8.01
CA GLY A 110 3.41 8.86 8.30
C GLY A 110 2.82 9.80 7.23
N ASP A 111 1.53 10.12 7.39
CA ASP A 111 0.72 10.84 6.39
C ASP A 111 1.33 12.17 5.91
N LEU A 112 2.06 12.91 6.74
CA LEU A 112 2.60 14.23 6.35
C LEU A 112 3.81 14.08 5.42
N ALA A 113 4.72 13.16 5.72
CA ALA A 113 5.87 12.86 4.87
C ALA A 113 5.45 12.22 3.53
N GLY A 114 4.41 11.37 3.52
CA GLY A 114 3.83 10.86 2.28
C GLY A 114 3.30 11.98 1.36
N LEU A 115 2.57 12.96 1.93
CA LEU A 115 2.09 14.13 1.19
C LEU A 115 3.23 15.03 0.70
N ALA A 116 4.25 15.27 1.52
CA ALA A 116 5.42 16.06 1.14
C ALA A 116 6.18 15.40 -0.01
N ALA A 117 6.48 14.10 0.09
CA ALA A 117 7.16 13.34 -0.96
C ALA A 117 6.35 13.31 -2.27
N LEU A 118 5.02 13.16 -2.19
CA LEU A 118 4.13 13.25 -3.34
C LEU A 118 4.18 14.66 -3.97
N GLY A 119 4.08 15.72 -3.18
CA GLY A 119 4.11 17.10 -3.66
C GLY A 119 5.43 17.46 -4.35
N PHE A 120 6.57 17.09 -3.74
CA PHE A 120 7.89 17.28 -4.36
C PHE A 120 8.02 16.49 -5.67
N LEU A 121 7.62 15.21 -5.70
CA LEU A 121 7.75 14.40 -6.92
C LEU A 121 6.74 14.81 -8.02
N ALA A 122 5.60 15.38 -7.65
CA ALA A 122 4.61 15.89 -8.59
C ALA A 122 5.13 17.11 -9.36
N VAL A 123 5.89 18.00 -8.70
CA VAL A 123 6.35 19.29 -9.25
C VAL A 123 7.81 19.27 -9.73
N THR A 124 8.66 18.37 -9.24
CA THR A 124 10.07 18.29 -9.68
C THR A 124 10.17 18.09 -11.20
N TRP A 125 11.00 18.92 -11.84
CA TRP A 125 11.21 18.98 -13.29
C TRP A 125 11.52 17.62 -13.94
N TRP A 126 12.50 16.88 -13.41
CA TRP A 126 12.97 15.62 -14.01
C TRP A 126 11.87 14.54 -14.09
N PRO A 127 11.17 14.18 -12.98
CA PRO A 127 10.05 13.24 -13.03
C PRO A 127 8.90 13.67 -13.94
N VAL A 128 8.71 14.97 -14.19
CA VAL A 128 7.72 15.46 -15.16
C VAL A 128 8.20 15.24 -16.60
N LEU A 129 9.46 15.56 -16.92
CA LEU A 129 10.05 15.28 -18.23
C LEU A 129 10.04 13.78 -18.59
N LEU A 130 10.49 12.93 -17.66
CA LEU A 130 10.48 11.47 -17.84
C LEU A 130 9.07 10.89 -17.98
N SER A 131 8.02 11.59 -17.56
CA SER A 131 6.63 11.17 -17.80
C SER A 131 6.12 11.54 -19.19
N ARG A 132 6.94 12.15 -20.06
CA ARG A 132 6.55 12.63 -21.41
C ARG A 132 7.35 12.00 -22.56
N SER A 133 8.66 11.83 -22.39
CA SER A 133 9.53 11.08 -23.32
C SER A 133 9.35 9.57 -23.14
N VAL A 134 9.53 8.75 -24.18
CA VAL A 134 9.68 7.30 -24.01
C VAL A 134 11.14 6.87 -24.12
N GLY A 135 11.61 6.23 -23.06
CA GLY A 135 12.95 5.65 -22.95
C GLY A 135 13.05 4.77 -21.70
N ARG A 136 14.02 3.86 -21.68
CA ARG A 136 14.31 2.96 -20.53
C ARG A 136 14.42 3.71 -19.19
N GLU A 137 14.89 4.95 -19.21
CA GLU A 137 15.10 5.83 -18.05
C GLU A 137 13.78 6.14 -17.32
N THR A 138 12.65 6.10 -18.03
CA THR A 138 11.31 6.34 -17.47
C THR A 138 10.82 5.21 -16.56
N VAL A 139 11.38 4.01 -16.69
CA VAL A 139 11.02 2.83 -15.90
C VAL A 139 11.85 2.75 -14.61
N LEU A 140 12.97 3.48 -14.52
CA LEU A 140 13.79 3.52 -13.30
C LEU A 140 13.02 4.00 -12.04
N PRO A 141 12.25 5.11 -12.07
CA PRO A 141 11.55 5.60 -10.87
C PRO A 141 10.50 4.61 -10.35
N ILE A 142 9.73 3.99 -11.24
CA ILE A 142 8.72 2.98 -10.86
C ILE A 142 9.39 1.71 -10.30
N LEU A 143 10.51 1.26 -10.86
CA LEU A 143 11.26 0.10 -10.35
C LEU A 143 11.85 0.37 -8.96
N VAL A 144 12.55 1.50 -8.78
CA VAL A 144 13.16 1.87 -7.49
C VAL A 144 12.09 2.01 -6.40
N THR A 145 10.99 2.72 -6.69
CA THR A 145 9.89 2.88 -5.72
C THR A 145 9.16 1.57 -5.43
N SER A 146 9.00 0.68 -6.43
CA SER A 146 8.44 -0.67 -6.23
C SER A 146 9.33 -1.55 -5.35
N VAL A 147 10.66 -1.56 -5.58
CA VAL A 147 11.61 -2.31 -4.75
C VAL A 147 11.61 -1.77 -3.31
N LEU A 148 11.64 -0.44 -3.12
CA LEU A 148 11.57 0.15 -1.79
C LEU A 148 10.24 -0.16 -1.07
N LEU A 149 9.12 -0.17 -1.79
CA LEU A 149 7.81 -0.54 -1.22
C LEU A 149 7.74 -2.03 -0.87
N ALA A 150 8.26 -2.91 -1.72
CA ALA A 150 8.37 -4.34 -1.46
C ALA A 150 9.30 -4.63 -0.27
N LEU A 151 10.41 -3.90 -0.16
CA LEU A 151 11.34 -3.98 0.98
C LEU A 151 10.65 -3.56 2.28
N ALA A 152 9.92 -2.44 2.25
CA ALA A 152 9.09 -2.01 3.38
C ALA A 152 7.93 -2.97 3.67
N LEU A 153 7.42 -3.73 2.69
CA LEU A 153 6.39 -4.77 2.89
C LEU A 153 6.95 -6.04 3.55
N GLY A 154 8.14 -6.49 3.15
CA GLY A 154 8.81 -7.66 3.70
C GLY A 154 9.45 -7.42 5.07
N LEU A 155 9.95 -6.22 5.33
CA LEU A 155 10.56 -5.84 6.61
C LEU A 155 9.54 -5.11 7.51
N PRO A 156 9.18 -5.64 8.69
CA PRO A 156 8.30 -4.97 9.64
C PRO A 156 9.05 -3.85 10.37
N VAL A 157 9.20 -2.68 9.73
CA VAL A 157 9.94 -1.53 10.29
C VAL A 157 9.21 -0.89 11.49
N TYR A 158 7.88 -0.77 11.45
CA TYR A 158 7.07 -0.04 12.46
C TYR A 158 5.73 -0.72 12.82
N GLY A 159 5.60 -2.04 12.65
CA GLY A 159 4.29 -2.69 12.84
C GLY A 159 4.35 -4.14 13.36
N PRO A 160 3.22 -4.67 13.85
CA PRO A 160 3.13 -6.05 14.34
C PRO A 160 3.50 -7.05 13.23
N ARG A 161 4.13 -8.16 13.64
CA ARG A 161 4.60 -9.23 12.74
C ARG A 161 3.42 -9.75 11.90
N ARG A 162 3.48 -9.55 10.57
CA ARG A 162 2.51 -10.13 9.63
C ARG A 162 2.63 -11.66 9.61
N PRO A 163 1.55 -12.42 9.32
CA PRO A 163 1.64 -13.87 9.14
C PRO A 163 2.68 -14.21 8.05
N ALA A 164 3.41 -15.32 8.26
CA ALA A 164 4.57 -15.68 7.45
C ALA A 164 4.27 -15.74 5.95
N SER A 165 3.09 -16.25 5.56
CA SER A 165 2.63 -16.30 4.15
C SER A 165 2.61 -14.94 3.46
N SER A 166 2.18 -13.88 4.15
CA SER A 166 2.18 -12.51 3.61
C SER A 166 3.59 -11.93 3.48
N GLN A 167 4.53 -12.35 4.35
CA GLN A 167 5.94 -11.96 4.23
C GLN A 167 6.60 -12.65 3.05
N THR A 168 6.35 -13.96 2.84
CA THR A 168 6.85 -14.70 1.67
C THR A 168 6.42 -14.06 0.36
N ALA A 169 5.14 -13.66 0.24
CA ALA A 169 4.65 -12.94 -0.94
C ALA A 169 5.35 -11.59 -1.16
N ALA A 170 5.63 -10.83 -0.08
CA ALA A 170 6.37 -9.57 -0.18
C ALA A 170 7.83 -9.77 -0.58
N PHE A 171 8.50 -10.82 -0.08
CA PHE A 171 9.86 -11.17 -0.49
C PHE A 171 9.94 -11.73 -1.92
N ALA A 172 8.94 -12.48 -2.37
CA ALA A 172 8.83 -12.91 -3.76
C ALA A 172 8.64 -11.68 -4.69
N GLY A 173 7.74 -10.76 -4.34
CA GLY A 173 7.56 -9.49 -5.06
C GLY A 173 8.82 -8.62 -5.08
N LEU A 174 9.57 -8.55 -3.99
CA LEU A 174 10.89 -7.90 -3.94
C LEU A 174 11.86 -8.57 -4.92
N GLY A 175 11.99 -9.90 -4.88
CA GLY A 175 12.89 -10.66 -5.75
C GLY A 175 12.57 -10.46 -7.22
N VAL A 176 11.30 -10.50 -7.60
CA VAL A 176 10.83 -10.22 -8.97
C VAL A 176 11.12 -8.78 -9.37
N ALA A 177 10.81 -7.79 -8.53
CA ALA A 177 11.07 -6.38 -8.83
C ALA A 177 12.58 -6.06 -8.98
N VAL A 178 13.43 -6.68 -8.15
CA VAL A 178 14.90 -6.57 -8.27
C VAL A 178 15.41 -7.28 -9.52
N ALA A 179 14.93 -8.48 -9.84
CA ALA A 179 15.33 -9.22 -11.04
C ALA A 179 14.95 -8.48 -12.34
N ILE A 180 13.71 -7.98 -12.42
CA ILE A 180 13.25 -7.13 -13.54
C ILE A 180 14.10 -5.85 -13.59
N GLY A 181 14.38 -5.23 -12.44
CA GLY A 181 15.20 -4.02 -12.39
C GLY A 181 16.63 -4.22 -12.88
N ILE A 182 17.28 -5.34 -12.51
CA ILE A 182 18.61 -5.73 -12.98
C ILE A 182 18.60 -5.96 -14.50
N TYR A 183 17.55 -6.62 -15.02
CA TYR A 183 17.44 -6.90 -16.45
C TYR A 183 17.17 -5.62 -17.27
N LEU A 184 16.35 -4.69 -16.77
CA LEU A 184 15.98 -3.47 -17.50
C LEU A 184 17.09 -2.42 -17.56
N HIS A 185 17.98 -2.39 -16.56
CA HIS A 185 19.01 -1.36 -16.47
C HIS A 185 20.13 -1.77 -15.52
N PRO A 186 21.42 -1.47 -15.80
CA PRO A 186 22.52 -1.69 -14.87
C PRO A 186 22.35 -1.03 -13.48
N PHE A 187 21.54 0.04 -13.33
CA PHE A 187 21.21 0.60 -12.01
C PHE A 187 20.43 -0.37 -11.10
N GLY A 188 19.74 -1.36 -11.67
CA GLY A 188 19.10 -2.43 -10.91
C GLY A 188 20.07 -3.24 -10.07
N LEU A 189 21.34 -3.38 -10.49
CA LEU A 189 22.38 -4.03 -9.69
C LEU A 189 22.69 -3.23 -8.42
N VAL A 190 22.78 -1.90 -8.53
CA VAL A 190 23.00 -1.00 -7.37
C VAL A 190 21.82 -1.11 -6.40
N VAL A 191 20.59 -1.10 -6.91
CA VAL A 191 19.37 -1.29 -6.10
C VAL A 191 19.38 -2.67 -5.41
N GLY A 192 19.69 -3.74 -6.14
CA GLY A 192 19.81 -5.10 -5.60
C GLY A 192 20.84 -5.18 -4.47
N LEU A 193 22.04 -4.64 -4.68
CA LEU A 193 23.09 -4.55 -3.66
C LEU A 193 22.62 -3.79 -2.42
N LEU A 194 21.95 -2.63 -2.59
CA LEU A 194 21.40 -1.86 -1.47
C LEU A 194 20.38 -2.67 -0.65
N THR A 195 19.48 -3.44 -1.29
CA THR A 195 18.54 -4.30 -0.54
C THR A 195 19.26 -5.38 0.28
N LEU A 196 20.34 -5.96 -0.23
CA LEU A 196 21.16 -6.95 0.48
C LEU A 196 21.90 -6.31 1.66
N GLN A 197 22.42 -5.08 1.52
CA GLN A 197 23.07 -4.36 2.62
C GLN A 197 22.09 -4.00 3.73
N VAL A 198 20.89 -3.48 3.40
CA VAL A 198 19.84 -3.19 4.39
C VAL A 198 19.43 -4.47 5.14
N ARG A 199 19.27 -5.59 4.43
CA ARG A 199 18.98 -6.89 5.06
C ARG A 199 20.12 -7.34 5.99
N ARG A 200 21.38 -7.24 5.57
CA ARG A 200 22.55 -7.60 6.40
C ARG A 200 22.64 -6.72 7.64
N PHE A 201 22.49 -5.41 7.50
CA PHE A 201 22.47 -4.46 8.61
C PHE A 201 21.40 -4.83 9.65
N LEU A 202 20.15 -5.07 9.22
CA LEU A 202 19.07 -5.48 10.14
C LEU A 202 19.26 -6.87 10.78
N HIS A 203 20.02 -7.77 10.14
CA HIS A 203 20.42 -9.03 10.77
C HIS A 203 21.56 -8.85 11.79
N GLY A 204 22.54 -8.00 11.51
CA GLY A 204 23.66 -7.69 12.42
C GLY A 204 23.27 -6.81 13.62
N VAL A 205 22.25 -5.96 13.45
CA VAL A 205 21.69 -5.09 14.50
C VAL A 205 20.69 -5.82 15.41
N ARG A 206 20.50 -7.14 15.25
CA ARG A 206 19.73 -7.95 16.23
C ARG A 206 20.43 -7.89 17.59
N PRO A 207 19.88 -7.20 18.60
CA PRO A 207 20.56 -7.06 19.87
C PRO A 207 20.53 -8.41 20.60
N ALA A 208 21.64 -8.80 21.20
CA ALA A 208 21.77 -10.00 22.05
C ALA A 208 21.05 -9.84 23.41
N ALA A 209 19.93 -9.12 23.43
CA ALA A 209 19.24 -8.63 24.63
C ALA A 209 17.91 -9.34 24.91
N PHE A 210 17.67 -10.49 24.29
CA PHE A 210 16.53 -11.37 24.61
C PHE A 210 16.97 -12.82 24.85
N ASP A 211 18.10 -12.97 25.52
CA ASP A 211 18.49 -14.21 26.20
C ASP A 211 18.66 -13.88 27.69
N ARG A 212 17.53 -13.53 28.34
CA ARG A 212 17.44 -13.61 29.79
C ARG A 212 17.03 -15.06 30.09
N PRO A 213 17.83 -15.85 30.82
CA PRO A 213 17.34 -17.10 31.36
C PRO A 213 16.12 -16.79 32.24
N ASP A 214 15.03 -17.51 32.03
CA ASP A 214 13.85 -17.40 32.90
C ASP A 214 14.30 -17.64 34.35
N PRO A 215 13.95 -16.75 35.30
CA PRO A 215 14.24 -17.03 36.70
C PRO A 215 13.49 -18.32 37.08
N PRO A 216 14.14 -19.27 37.76
CA PRO A 216 13.50 -20.54 38.08
C PRO A 216 12.22 -20.27 38.88
N PHE A 217 11.08 -20.72 38.34
CA PHE A 217 9.76 -20.57 38.95
C PHE A 217 9.73 -21.32 40.30
N HIS A 218 10.18 -20.66 41.36
CA HIS A 218 10.02 -21.19 42.70
C HIS A 218 8.53 -21.21 43.02
N ARG A 219 8.02 -22.42 43.22
CA ARG A 219 6.60 -22.74 43.36
C ARG A 219 6.05 -22.15 44.66
N ILE A 220 5.66 -20.88 44.66
CA ILE A 220 4.98 -20.25 45.79
C ILE A 220 3.59 -20.88 45.90
N HIS A 221 3.42 -21.75 46.90
CA HIS A 221 2.12 -22.26 47.31
C HIS A 221 1.18 -21.10 47.64
N ARG A 222 -0.02 -21.08 47.05
CA ARG A 222 -1.14 -20.28 47.55
C ARG A 222 -1.87 -21.08 48.64
N PRO A 223 -1.86 -20.68 49.92
CA PRO A 223 -2.77 -21.24 50.90
C PRO A 223 -4.17 -20.63 50.78
N ALA A 224 -5.17 -21.49 50.96
CA ALA A 224 -6.56 -21.25 51.35
C ALA A 224 -7.08 -19.79 51.41
N CYS A 225 -7.89 -19.40 50.43
CA CYS A 225 -8.89 -18.31 50.55
C CYS A 225 -10.30 -18.87 50.82
N ALA A 226 -10.40 -19.92 51.64
CA ALA A 226 -11.62 -20.74 51.79
C ALA A 226 -12.47 -20.45 53.04
N ASP A 227 -11.94 -19.78 54.07
CA ASP A 227 -12.54 -19.83 55.42
C ASP A 227 -12.94 -18.48 56.06
N LEU A 228 -12.97 -17.37 55.30
CA LEU A 228 -13.36 -16.05 55.83
C LEU A 228 -14.84 -15.68 55.58
N ARG A 229 -15.76 -16.64 55.79
CA ARG A 229 -17.23 -16.42 55.70
C ARG A 229 -18.07 -17.01 56.84
N ARG A 230 -17.45 -17.54 57.90
CA ARG A 230 -18.15 -18.20 59.01
C ARG A 230 -18.15 -17.44 60.35
N ALA A 231 -17.52 -16.26 60.43
CA ALA A 231 -17.40 -15.49 61.66
C ALA A 231 -18.04 -14.10 61.52
N LEU A 232 -19.39 -14.06 61.56
CA LEU A 232 -20.17 -12.87 61.90
C LEU A 232 -21.53 -13.35 62.47
N PRO A 233 -21.81 -13.18 63.77
CA PRO A 233 -23.05 -13.63 64.37
C PRO A 233 -24.24 -12.74 63.97
N ALA A 234 -25.44 -13.30 64.08
CA ALA A 234 -26.68 -12.57 63.85
C ALA A 234 -27.08 -11.76 65.09
N GLU A 235 -27.47 -10.50 64.89
CA GLU A 235 -28.13 -9.69 65.91
C GLU A 235 -29.42 -9.07 65.34
N ARG A 236 -30.54 -9.62 65.82
CA ARG A 236 -31.86 -8.99 65.94
C ARG A 236 -31.86 -8.19 67.25
N ASP A 237 -32.71 -7.22 67.54
CA ASP A 237 -33.88 -6.64 66.84
C ASP A 237 -34.13 -5.22 67.42
N GLU A 238 -35.13 -4.49 66.88
CA GLU A 238 -35.93 -3.44 67.57
C GLU A 238 -35.19 -2.32 68.35
N SER A 239 -35.28 -1.04 67.95
CA SER A 239 -36.22 -0.04 68.55
C SER A 239 -35.58 1.37 68.43
N THR A 240 -36.25 2.53 68.25
CA THR A 240 -37.64 2.89 67.87
C THR A 240 -37.67 4.28 67.19
N ALA A 241 -38.82 4.62 66.58
CA ALA A 241 -39.42 5.95 66.41
C ALA A 241 -38.53 7.23 66.24
N SER A 242 -38.60 7.83 65.04
CA SER A 242 -39.02 9.24 64.93
C SER A 242 -39.67 9.53 63.57
N GLU A 243 -40.83 10.18 63.59
CA GLU A 243 -41.61 10.51 62.39
C GLU A 243 -41.12 11.79 61.70
N ARG A 244 -41.18 11.83 60.36
CA ARG A 244 -42.02 12.76 59.56
C ARG A 244 -41.62 12.75 58.07
N GLY A 245 -42.60 12.63 57.18
CA GLY A 245 -42.40 12.86 55.73
C GLY A 245 -43.20 11.96 54.79
N ARG A 246 -44.51 12.20 54.65
CA ARG A 246 -45.34 11.67 53.54
C ARG A 246 -44.75 12.18 52.20
N ALA A 247 -44.32 11.30 51.28
CA ALA A 247 -45.10 10.61 50.24
C ALA A 247 -45.45 11.49 49.01
N PRO A 248 -45.71 10.94 47.79
CA PRO A 248 -45.72 9.53 47.39
C PRO A 248 -44.74 9.17 46.23
N ARG A 249 -44.53 7.86 46.03
CA ARG A 249 -43.81 7.29 44.87
C ARG A 249 -44.76 7.08 43.69
N LEU A 250 -44.39 7.51 42.48
CA LEU A 250 -44.95 6.93 41.26
C LEU A 250 -44.14 5.69 40.85
N ARG A 251 -44.76 4.52 40.91
CA ARG A 251 -44.26 3.34 40.18
C ARG A 251 -44.78 3.40 38.75
N LEU A 252 -43.91 3.21 37.77
CA LEU A 252 -44.33 2.78 36.44
C LEU A 252 -43.52 1.55 36.05
N ASN A 253 -44.18 0.41 36.18
CA ASN A 253 -43.75 -0.90 35.71
C ASN A 253 -44.88 -1.39 34.80
N ILE A 254 -44.60 -1.67 33.53
CA ILE A 254 -45.34 -2.64 32.71
C ILE A 254 -44.45 -3.08 31.54
N ARG A 255 -44.61 -4.36 31.21
CA ARG A 255 -43.83 -5.19 30.27
C ARG A 255 -43.84 -4.72 28.82
N PRO A 256 -42.91 -5.23 27.98
CA PRO A 256 -43.11 -5.32 26.54
C PRO A 256 -44.09 -6.45 26.21
N ASP A 257 -44.93 -6.28 25.18
CA ASP A 257 -45.50 -7.42 24.47
C ASP A 257 -45.78 -7.11 22.99
N THR A 258 -45.05 -7.84 22.14
CA THR A 258 -45.55 -8.67 21.04
C THR A 258 -46.97 -8.42 20.49
N GLY A 259 -47.06 -8.17 19.17
CA GLY A 259 -47.99 -8.96 18.34
C GLY A 259 -49.05 -8.24 17.47
N LEU A 260 -48.88 -8.42 16.15
CA LEU A 260 -49.91 -8.62 15.11
C LEU A 260 -50.94 -7.54 14.73
N GLY A 261 -50.96 -7.28 13.42
CA GLY A 261 -52.19 -7.10 12.63
C GLY A 261 -52.66 -5.65 12.38
N THR A 262 -53.26 -5.29 11.24
CA THR A 262 -53.49 -6.04 9.98
C THR A 262 -53.87 -5.01 8.88
N ARG A 263 -54.05 -5.49 7.63
CA ARG A 263 -54.62 -4.82 6.42
C ARG A 263 -53.57 -4.33 5.42
N LEU A 264 -53.35 -5.06 4.31
CA LEU A 264 -54.20 -5.29 3.12
C LEU A 264 -54.04 -4.18 2.07
N GLN A 265 -53.29 -4.48 1.01
CA GLN A 265 -53.74 -4.15 -0.35
C GLN A 265 -53.27 -5.25 -1.30
N GLN A 266 -54.21 -5.95 -1.93
CA GLN A 266 -53.92 -6.97 -2.94
C GLN A 266 -53.66 -6.31 -4.30
N ARG A 267 -52.85 -6.97 -5.16
CA ARG A 267 -53.32 -7.27 -6.52
C ARG A 267 -52.67 -8.55 -7.07
N HIS A 268 -53.51 -9.42 -7.62
CA HIS A 268 -53.15 -10.55 -8.50
C HIS A 268 -52.43 -10.03 -9.77
N GLY A 269 -51.72 -10.82 -10.57
CA GLY A 269 -51.61 -12.29 -10.64
C GLY A 269 -50.56 -12.71 -11.70
N PRO A 270 -50.68 -13.88 -12.37
CA PRO A 270 -49.90 -15.02 -11.91
C PRO A 270 -49.02 -15.75 -12.94
N ARG A 271 -47.96 -16.37 -12.38
CA ARG A 271 -47.29 -17.66 -12.72
C ARG A 271 -46.44 -17.82 -14.00
N PRO A 272 -45.34 -18.61 -13.90
CA PRO A 272 -44.51 -19.05 -15.02
C PRO A 272 -44.92 -20.45 -15.53
N ALA A 273 -44.34 -20.87 -16.66
CA ALA A 273 -44.17 -22.28 -17.01
C ALA A 273 -42.96 -22.49 -17.95
N ARG A 274 -42.14 -23.49 -17.60
CA ARG A 274 -40.90 -23.97 -18.27
C ARG A 274 -39.66 -23.10 -18.08
#